data_AF-A0A241WUP9-F1
#
_entry.id   AF-A0A241WUP9-F1
#
_cell.length_a   1.000
_cell.length_b   1.000
_cell.length_c   1.000
_cell.angle_alpha   90.00
_cell.angle_beta   90.00
_cell.angle_gamma   90.00
#
_symmetry.space_group_name_H-M   'P 1'
#
loop_
_entity.id
_entity.type
_entity.pdbx_description
1 polymer ?
#
loop_
_entity_poly.entity_id
_entity_poly.type
_entity_poly.pdbx_seq_one_letter_code
_entity_poly.pdbx_strand_id
1 'polypeptide(L)'
;MINYSNIKFYRAFARPIPNGAHQNPFIDGTRTPTHMPLDAHIIIDNWFMDKFGIKARSSTIFVGTQQQSVISYAQSEDAVIKIISFPVGSKYIYSSKNHDLYDDYKLLILSDGYADIRNLTLLLEESNYQLIDNPELISPDFLGEIMVYCDSFLLEDL
;
A
#
# COMPACT_ATOMS: atom_id res chain seq x y z
N MET A 1 16.68 -19.09 6.95
CA MET A 1 15.33 -19.04 7.54
C MET A 1 14.92 -17.57 7.55
N ILE A 2 13.80 -17.21 6.93
CA ILE A 2 13.35 -15.81 6.89
C ILE A 2 12.77 -15.47 8.26
N ASN A 3 13.24 -14.38 8.88
CA ASN A 3 12.70 -13.90 10.14
C ASN A 3 11.61 -12.86 9.85
N TYR A 4 10.38 -13.13 10.29
CA TYR A 4 9.25 -12.22 10.12
C TYR A 4 9.11 -11.33 11.36
N SER A 5 8.72 -10.09 11.14
CA SER A 5 8.35 -9.17 12.21
C SER A 5 7.14 -9.70 12.98
N ASN A 6 7.12 -9.46 14.29
CA ASN A 6 5.97 -9.76 15.14
C ASN A 6 4.82 -8.76 14.92
N ILE A 7 5.06 -7.65 14.23
CA ILE A 7 4.01 -6.68 13.90
C ILE A 7 3.12 -7.25 12.80
N LYS A 8 1.82 -7.28 13.10
CA LYS A 8 0.77 -7.84 12.26
C LYS A 8 -0.01 -6.70 11.61
N PHE A 9 -0.30 -6.86 10.33
CA PHE A 9 -1.17 -5.99 9.55
C PHE A 9 -2.33 -6.81 8.98
N TYR A 10 -3.25 -6.14 8.31
CA TYR A 10 -4.39 -6.76 7.67
C TYR A 10 -4.39 -6.46 6.17
N ARG A 11 -4.81 -7.46 5.39
CA ARG A 11 -4.99 -7.30 3.94
C ARG A 11 -6.20 -8.08 3.48
N ALA A 12 -7.03 -7.44 2.65
CA ALA A 12 -8.09 -8.09 1.92
C ALA A 12 -7.57 -8.73 0.62
N PHE A 13 -8.13 -9.89 0.29
CA PHE A 13 -7.90 -10.60 -0.94
C PHE A 13 -9.25 -10.89 -1.59
N ALA A 14 -9.35 -10.65 -2.90
CA ALA A 14 -10.60 -10.84 -3.66
C ALA A 14 -11.04 -12.31 -3.80
N ARG A 15 -10.16 -13.26 -3.42
CA ARG A 15 -10.40 -14.70 -3.47
C ARG A 15 -9.66 -15.38 -2.33
N PRO A 16 -10.05 -16.59 -1.92
CA PRO A 16 -9.35 -17.35 -0.91
C PRO A 16 -7.87 -17.54 -1.26
N ILE A 17 -7.01 -17.42 -0.25
CA ILE A 17 -5.56 -17.58 -0.35
C ILE A 17 -5.06 -18.43 0.83
N PRO A 18 -4.17 -19.43 0.60
CA PRO A 18 -3.70 -20.29 1.67
C PRO A 18 -2.77 -19.54 2.64
N ASN A 19 -2.74 -20.00 3.89
CA ASN A 19 -1.78 -19.52 4.88
C ASN A 19 -0.34 -19.94 4.51
N GLY A 20 0.64 -19.30 5.14
CA GLY A 20 2.06 -19.56 4.93
C GLY A 20 2.77 -18.46 4.15
N ALA A 21 3.98 -18.75 3.70
CA ALA A 21 4.85 -17.78 3.05
C ALA A 21 4.52 -17.65 1.56
N HIS A 22 4.40 -16.40 1.10
CA HIS A 22 4.15 -16.03 -0.29
C HIS A 22 5.21 -15.05 -0.78
N GLN A 23 5.53 -15.11 -2.07
CA GLN A 23 6.36 -14.10 -2.71
C GLN A 23 5.53 -12.85 -3.01
N ASN A 24 6.14 -11.67 -2.96
CA ASN A 24 5.52 -10.46 -3.46
C ASN A 24 5.43 -10.55 -5.00
N PRO A 25 4.25 -10.74 -5.59
CA PRO A 25 4.12 -10.91 -7.04
C PRO A 25 4.39 -9.60 -7.80
N PHE A 26 4.48 -8.47 -7.10
CA PHE A 26 4.63 -7.14 -7.67
C PHE A 26 6.06 -6.62 -7.57
N ILE A 27 7.00 -7.35 -6.94
CA ILE A 27 8.33 -6.82 -6.60
C ILE A 27 9.07 -6.16 -7.78
N ASP A 28 8.87 -6.69 -8.99
CA ASP A 28 9.46 -6.19 -10.24
C ASP A 28 8.67 -5.04 -10.90
N GLY A 29 7.71 -4.44 -10.20
CA GLY A 29 6.89 -3.34 -10.70
C GLY A 29 5.78 -3.77 -11.66
N THR A 30 5.23 -4.97 -11.48
CA THR A 30 4.29 -5.61 -12.42
C THR A 30 2.82 -5.35 -12.11
N ARG A 31 2.49 -4.55 -11.08
CA ARG A 31 1.09 -4.27 -10.76
C ARG A 31 0.43 -3.46 -11.87
N THR A 32 -0.68 -3.99 -12.39
CA THR A 32 -1.57 -3.25 -13.27
C THR A 32 -2.53 -2.38 -12.44
N PRO A 33 -2.68 -1.08 -12.75
CA PRO A 33 -3.66 -0.22 -12.09
C PRO A 33 -5.08 -0.71 -12.34
N THR A 34 -5.90 -0.82 -11.27
CA THR A 34 -7.31 -1.22 -11.40
C THR A 34 -8.25 -0.03 -11.55
N HIS A 35 -8.07 1.00 -10.71
CA HIS A 35 -8.99 2.15 -10.62
C HIS A 35 -8.35 3.47 -11.04
N MET A 36 -7.07 3.64 -10.75
CA MET A 36 -6.31 4.84 -11.11
C MET A 36 -5.85 4.74 -12.57
N PRO A 37 -6.03 5.79 -13.40
CA PRO A 37 -5.52 5.80 -14.77
C PRO A 37 -4.01 5.57 -14.83
N LEU A 38 -3.55 4.90 -15.90
CA LEU A 38 -2.15 4.51 -16.06
C LEU A 38 -1.19 5.71 -15.99
N ASP A 39 -1.53 6.82 -16.62
CA ASP A 39 -0.67 8.02 -16.63
C ASP A 39 -0.47 8.59 -15.23
N ALA A 40 -1.55 8.69 -14.43
CA ALA A 40 -1.47 9.11 -13.04
C ALA A 40 -0.62 8.14 -12.20
N HIS A 41 -0.80 6.84 -12.44
CA HIS A 41 -0.02 5.79 -11.77
C HIS A 41 1.48 5.91 -12.06
N ILE A 42 1.85 6.17 -13.32
CA ILE A 42 3.25 6.36 -13.74
C ILE A 42 3.83 7.61 -13.08
N ILE A 43 3.11 8.73 -13.06
CA ILE A 43 3.55 9.97 -12.41
C ILE A 43 3.83 9.73 -10.93
N ILE A 44 2.90 9.07 -10.23
CA ILE A 44 3.02 8.75 -8.80
C ILE A 44 4.21 7.82 -8.54
N ASP A 45 4.37 6.76 -9.33
CA ASP A 45 5.50 5.85 -9.17
C ASP A 45 6.85 6.51 -9.46
N ASN A 46 6.93 7.41 -10.44
CA ASN A 46 8.14 8.18 -10.71
C ASN A 46 8.49 9.07 -9.52
N TRP A 47 7.50 9.74 -8.93
CA TRP A 47 7.73 10.55 -7.73
C TRP A 47 8.22 9.70 -6.54
N PHE A 48 7.60 8.55 -6.28
CA PHE A 48 8.08 7.64 -5.22
C PHE A 48 9.46 7.05 -5.54
N MET A 49 9.77 6.80 -6.81
CA MET A 49 11.09 6.35 -7.24
C MET A 49 12.14 7.43 -6.96
N ASP A 50 11.87 8.68 -7.31
CA ASP A 50 12.81 9.79 -7.08
C ASP A 50 13.02 10.04 -5.58
N LYS A 51 11.96 9.91 -4.77
CA LYS A 51 12.01 10.19 -3.32
C LYS A 51 12.57 9.04 -2.48
N PHE A 52 12.22 7.79 -2.81
CA PHE A 52 12.49 6.61 -1.97
C PHE A 52 13.21 5.47 -2.69
N GLY A 53 13.42 5.58 -4.01
CA GLY A 53 13.99 4.52 -4.83
C GLY A 53 13.03 3.33 -5.06
N ILE A 54 11.71 3.54 -4.89
CA ILE A 54 10.69 2.48 -4.96
C ILE A 54 9.51 2.97 -5.80
N LYS A 55 9.07 2.16 -6.77
CA LYS A 55 7.80 2.39 -7.47
C LYS A 55 6.65 1.93 -6.57
N ALA A 56 6.26 2.77 -5.61
CA ALA A 56 5.43 2.34 -4.49
C ALA A 56 4.11 1.70 -4.95
N ARG A 57 3.42 2.27 -5.93
CA ARG A 57 2.16 1.71 -6.42
C ARG A 57 2.37 0.43 -7.21
N SER A 58 3.44 0.37 -8.01
CA SER A 58 3.75 -0.80 -8.85
C SER A 58 4.36 -2.00 -8.12
N SER A 59 5.04 -1.80 -6.98
CA SER A 59 5.95 -2.82 -6.41
C SER A 59 5.71 -3.25 -4.97
N THR A 60 4.75 -2.64 -4.28
CA THR A 60 4.51 -2.88 -2.85
C THR A 60 3.25 -3.67 -2.57
N ILE A 61 3.12 -4.19 -1.36
CA ILE A 61 1.88 -4.76 -0.83
C ILE A 61 1.16 -3.70 -0.01
N PHE A 62 -0.11 -3.45 -0.33
CA PHE A 62 -0.96 -2.52 0.43
C PHE A 62 -1.60 -3.22 1.63
N VAL A 63 -1.48 -2.63 2.81
CA VAL A 63 -2.03 -3.17 4.07
C VAL A 63 -2.56 -2.04 4.95
N GLY A 64 -3.32 -2.40 5.97
CA GLY A 64 -3.69 -1.49 7.05
C GLY A 64 -3.41 -2.10 8.42
N THR A 65 -3.34 -1.28 9.47
CA THR A 65 -3.03 -1.77 10.83
C THR A 65 -4.24 -2.39 11.52
N GLN A 66 -5.45 -2.15 11.01
CA GLN A 66 -6.70 -2.66 11.57
C GLN A 66 -7.52 -3.39 10.52
N GLN A 67 -8.24 -4.43 10.90
CA GLN A 67 -9.17 -5.13 10.00
C GLN A 67 -10.19 -4.15 9.37
N GLN A 68 -10.68 -3.18 10.14
CA GLN A 68 -11.64 -2.18 9.66
C GLN A 68 -11.09 -1.31 8.52
N SER A 69 -9.78 -1.06 8.48
CA SER A 69 -9.15 -0.25 7.42
C SER A 69 -9.12 -0.96 6.07
N VAL A 70 -9.29 -2.29 6.05
CA VAL A 70 -9.24 -3.09 4.81
C VAL A 70 -10.55 -3.75 4.43
N ILE A 71 -11.58 -3.66 5.27
CA ILE A 71 -12.87 -4.32 5.06
C ILE A 71 -13.58 -3.83 3.79
N SER A 72 -13.39 -2.55 3.44
CA SER A 72 -13.94 -1.95 2.23
C SER A 72 -13.40 -2.57 0.95
N TYR A 73 -12.27 -3.28 0.99
CA TYR A 73 -11.71 -4.00 -0.15
C TYR A 73 -12.14 -5.48 -0.22
N ALA A 74 -12.85 -5.98 0.80
CA ALA A 74 -13.35 -7.35 0.89
C ALA A 74 -14.86 -7.42 0.58
N GLN A 75 -15.31 -6.83 -0.54
CA GLN A 75 -16.73 -6.68 -0.86
C GLN A 75 -17.36 -7.84 -1.65
N SER A 76 -16.56 -8.75 -2.22
CA SER A 76 -17.08 -9.92 -2.94
C SER A 76 -17.41 -11.07 -1.98
N GLU A 77 -18.35 -11.95 -2.36
CA GLU A 77 -18.72 -13.14 -1.55
C GLU A 77 -17.51 -14.04 -1.22
N ASP A 78 -16.55 -14.12 -2.14
CA ASP A 78 -15.32 -14.91 -2.00
C ASP A 78 -14.15 -14.14 -1.35
N ALA A 79 -14.35 -12.88 -0.95
CA ALA A 79 -13.26 -12.10 -0.37
C ALA A 79 -12.89 -12.59 1.03
N VAL A 80 -11.59 -12.58 1.33
CA VAL A 80 -11.07 -12.94 2.66
C VAL A 80 -10.14 -11.85 3.17
N ILE A 81 -10.18 -11.59 4.47
CA ILE A 81 -9.18 -10.77 5.16
C ILE A 81 -8.22 -11.72 5.87
N LYS A 82 -6.92 -11.45 5.74
CA LYS A 82 -5.86 -12.22 6.40
C LYS A 82 -5.03 -11.31 7.29
N ILE A 83 -4.45 -11.91 8.33
CA ILE A 83 -3.32 -11.34 9.02
C ILE A 83 -2.10 -11.50 8.11
N ILE A 84 -1.35 -10.43 7.92
CA ILE A 84 -0.13 -10.40 7.11
C ILE A 84 1.04 -9.85 7.92
N SER A 85 2.18 -10.51 7.82
CA SER A 85 3.44 -10.09 8.44
C SER A 85 4.58 -10.15 7.43
N PHE A 86 5.62 -9.36 7.67
CA PHE A 86 6.68 -9.10 6.70
C PHE A 86 8.07 -9.42 7.28
N PRO A 87 9.04 -9.80 6.44
CA PRO A 87 10.41 -10.01 6.87
C PRO A 87 10.99 -8.77 7.57
N VAL A 88 11.85 -8.99 8.57
CA VAL A 88 12.66 -7.92 9.17
C VAL A 88 13.49 -7.24 8.08
N GLY A 89 13.49 -5.90 8.06
CA GLY A 89 14.15 -5.10 7.01
C GLY A 89 13.25 -4.76 5.81
N SER A 90 11.98 -5.16 5.83
CA SER A 90 10.98 -4.66 4.88
C SER A 90 10.83 -3.14 5.01
N LYS A 91 10.45 -2.49 3.91
CA LYS A 91 10.31 -1.04 3.83
C LYS A 91 8.84 -0.65 3.83
N TYR A 92 8.46 0.32 4.64
CA TYR A 92 7.08 0.76 4.83
C TYR A 92 6.96 2.23 4.42
N ILE A 93 6.07 2.49 3.46
CA ILE A 93 5.76 3.84 2.99
C ILE A 93 4.32 4.16 3.39
N TYR A 94 4.12 5.25 4.11
CA TYR A 94 2.80 5.72 4.53
C TYR A 94 2.82 7.23 4.75
N SER A 95 1.64 7.81 4.91
CA SER A 95 1.45 9.21 5.21
C SER A 95 0.49 9.36 6.38
N SER A 96 0.79 10.24 7.33
CA SER A 96 -0.15 10.60 8.40
C SER A 96 -1.24 11.57 7.96
N LYS A 97 -1.16 12.09 6.73
CA LYS A 97 -2.08 13.06 6.14
C LYS A 97 -2.98 12.47 5.05
N ASN A 98 -2.53 11.37 4.43
CA ASN A 98 -3.26 10.66 3.40
C ASN A 98 -3.70 9.29 3.94
N HIS A 99 -5.01 9.05 3.96
CA HIS A 99 -5.56 7.75 4.35
C HIS A 99 -5.61 6.78 3.17
N ASP A 100 -6.00 7.24 1.98
CA ASP A 100 -6.02 6.45 0.75
C ASP A 100 -5.64 7.38 -0.41
N LEU A 101 -4.59 7.04 -1.16
CA LEU A 101 -4.10 7.87 -2.26
C LEU A 101 -5.09 7.95 -3.43
N TYR A 102 -5.86 6.90 -3.67
CA TYR A 102 -6.87 6.89 -4.72
C TYR A 102 -8.08 7.77 -4.35
N ASP A 103 -8.44 7.85 -3.07
CA ASP A 103 -9.48 8.77 -2.61
C ASP A 103 -9.06 10.24 -2.79
N ASP A 104 -7.84 10.59 -2.40
CA ASP A 104 -7.33 11.95 -2.59
C ASP A 104 -7.17 12.29 -4.08
N TYR A 105 -6.75 11.33 -4.90
CA TYR A 105 -6.75 11.47 -6.36
C TYR A 105 -8.14 11.80 -6.91
N LYS A 106 -9.20 11.10 -6.45
CA LYS A 106 -10.58 11.40 -6.88
C LYS A 106 -11.00 12.80 -6.47
N LEU A 107 -10.65 13.24 -5.25
CA LEU A 107 -10.95 14.60 -4.77
C LEU A 107 -10.25 15.66 -5.62
N LEU A 108 -8.99 15.43 -6.00
CA LEU A 108 -8.25 16.30 -6.90
C LEU A 108 -8.96 16.44 -8.26
N ILE A 109 -9.38 15.32 -8.87
CA ILE A 109 -10.14 15.34 -10.12
C ILE A 109 -11.47 16.10 -9.97
N LEU A 110 -12.18 15.91 -8.86
CA LEU A 110 -13.46 16.58 -8.62
C LEU A 110 -13.30 18.10 -8.43
N SER A 111 -12.21 18.53 -7.79
CA SER A 111 -11.89 19.95 -7.57
C SER A 111 -11.42 20.64 -8.85
N ASP A 112 -10.46 20.03 -9.55
CA ASP A 112 -9.69 20.71 -10.59
C ASP A 112 -10.11 20.30 -12.02
N GLY A 113 -10.87 19.20 -12.15
CA GLY A 113 -11.35 18.65 -13.42
C GLY A 113 -10.33 17.77 -14.16
N TYR A 114 -9.08 17.73 -13.72
CA TYR A 114 -8.01 16.92 -14.33
C TYR A 114 -6.92 16.58 -13.31
N ALA A 115 -6.12 15.55 -13.61
CA ALA A 115 -4.90 15.22 -12.88
C ALA A 115 -3.74 15.16 -13.88
N ASP A 116 -2.78 16.06 -13.69
CA ASP A 116 -1.56 16.13 -14.47
C ASP A 116 -0.34 16.00 -13.53
N ILE A 117 0.85 16.06 -14.12
CA ILE A 117 2.09 15.95 -13.34
C ILE A 117 2.21 17.03 -12.26
N ARG A 118 1.71 18.24 -12.50
CA ARG A 118 1.90 19.37 -11.60
C ARG A 118 1.03 19.20 -10.36
N ASN A 119 -0.26 18.95 -10.52
CA ASN A 119 -1.17 18.85 -9.38
C ASN A 119 -1.01 17.52 -8.62
N LEU A 120 -0.65 16.42 -9.29
CA LEU A 120 -0.28 15.17 -8.63
C LEU A 120 0.99 15.32 -7.80
N THR A 121 2.02 15.99 -8.32
CA THR A 121 3.26 16.22 -7.56
C THR A 121 2.99 17.06 -6.31
N LEU A 122 2.17 18.12 -6.42
CA LEU A 122 1.77 18.93 -5.26
C LEU A 122 1.03 18.09 -4.21
N LEU A 123 0.05 17.28 -4.64
CA LEU A 123 -0.66 16.37 -3.74
C LEU A 123 0.29 15.45 -2.98
N LEU A 124 1.26 14.84 -3.68
CA LEU A 124 2.22 13.90 -3.09
C LEU A 124 3.19 14.59 -2.11
N GLU A 125 3.63 15.82 -2.41
CA GLU A 125 4.45 16.60 -1.49
C GLU A 125 3.68 17.00 -0.23
N GLU A 126 2.45 17.49 -0.39
CA GLU A 126 1.60 17.91 0.73
C GLU A 126 1.18 16.72 1.63
N SER A 127 1.08 15.54 1.02
CA SER A 127 0.83 14.28 1.72
C SER A 127 1.96 13.90 2.68
N ASN A 128 3.17 14.45 2.58
CA ASN A 128 4.27 14.16 3.51
C ASN A 128 4.50 12.65 3.74
N TYR A 129 4.57 11.86 2.65
CA TYR A 129 4.93 10.45 2.77
C TYR A 129 6.30 10.28 3.44
N GLN A 130 6.43 9.22 4.22
CA GLN A 130 7.66 8.81 4.87
C GLN A 130 7.98 7.36 4.56
N LEU A 131 9.28 7.04 4.53
CA LEU A 131 9.80 5.68 4.39
C LEU A 131 10.47 5.29 5.71
N ILE A 132 10.04 4.17 6.28
CA ILE A 132 10.66 3.58 7.48
C ILE A 132 10.95 2.09 7.26
N ASP A 133 11.81 1.51 8.09
CA ASP A 133 12.17 0.08 8.10
C ASP A 133 11.78 -0.63 9.41
N ASN A 134 11.34 0.12 10.42
CA ASN A 134 10.82 -0.41 11.68
C ASN A 134 9.30 -0.21 11.80
N PRO A 135 8.48 -1.26 11.60
CA PRO A 135 7.03 -1.15 11.65
C PRO A 135 6.46 -0.76 13.02
N GLU A 136 7.23 -0.87 14.12
CA GLU A 136 6.81 -0.43 15.45
C GLU A 136 6.59 1.09 15.56
N LEU A 137 7.15 1.87 14.63
CA LEU A 137 6.95 3.32 14.57
C LEU A 137 5.59 3.71 13.99
N ILE A 138 4.88 2.76 13.37
CA ILE A 138 3.53 2.98 12.88
C ILE A 138 2.56 2.80 14.04
N SER A 139 1.75 3.83 14.30
CA SER A 139 0.72 3.74 15.34
C SER A 139 -0.20 2.54 15.05
N PRO A 140 -0.52 1.69 16.05
CA PRO A 140 -1.50 0.62 15.87
C PRO A 140 -2.88 1.16 15.50
N ASP A 141 -3.17 2.41 15.86
CA ASP A 141 -4.42 3.11 15.53
C ASP A 141 -4.40 3.82 14.17
N PHE A 142 -3.36 3.63 13.36
CA PHE A 142 -3.25 4.25 12.05
C PHE A 142 -4.26 3.68 11.04
N LEU A 143 -5.18 4.52 10.56
CA LEU A 143 -6.25 4.09 9.67
C LEU A 143 -5.92 4.19 8.17
N GLY A 144 -4.75 4.70 7.81
CA GLY A 144 -4.37 4.87 6.41
C GLY A 144 -3.76 3.62 5.76
N GLU A 145 -3.61 3.70 4.44
CA GLU A 145 -2.93 2.70 3.62
C GLU A 145 -1.41 2.74 3.88
N ILE A 146 -0.84 1.55 4.08
CA ILE A 146 0.61 1.34 4.17
C ILE A 146 1.04 0.54 2.96
N MET A 147 2.04 1.06 2.24
CA MET A 147 2.67 0.42 1.10
C MET A 147 3.96 -0.26 1.56
N VAL A 148 3.99 -1.59 1.55
CA VAL A 148 5.12 -2.39 2.04
C VAL A 148 5.94 -2.96 0.89
N TYR A 149 7.20 -2.56 0.77
CA TYR A 149 8.17 -3.12 -0.18
C TYR A 149 8.96 -4.25 0.49
N CYS A 150 8.77 -5.47 0.00
CA CYS A 150 9.37 -6.70 0.54
C CYS A 150 9.42 -7.80 -0.53
N ASP A 151 10.35 -8.75 -0.40
CA ASP A 151 10.44 -9.91 -1.30
C ASP A 151 9.33 -10.93 -1.06
N SER A 152 8.93 -11.10 0.21
CA SER A 152 7.94 -12.10 0.62
C SER A 152 7.14 -11.63 1.83
N PHE A 153 6.03 -12.32 2.13
CA PHE A 153 5.17 -12.06 3.28
C PHE A 153 4.58 -13.37 3.82
N LEU A 154 4.17 -13.37 5.08
CA LEU A 154 3.54 -14.51 5.76
C LEU A 154 2.07 -14.20 6.01
N LEU A 155 1.19 -15.13 5.61
CA LEU A 155 -0.26 -15.04 5.83
C LEU A 155 -0.73 -16.03 6.89
N GLU A 156 -1.66 -15.55 7.72
CA GLU A 156 -2.37 -16.30 8.75
C GLU A 156 -3.87 -15.96 8.67
N ASP A 157 -4.73 -16.88 9.12
CA ASP A 157 -6.14 -16.57 9.36
C ASP A 157 -6.28 -15.54 10.49
N LEU A 158 -7.45 -14.86 10.54
CA LEU A 158 -7.80 -13.92 11.61
C LEU A 158 -7.82 -14.57 12.99
#